data_AF-A0A4U7DZ28-F1
#
_entry.id   AF-A0A4U7DZ28-F1
#
_cell.length_a   1.000
_cell.length_b   1.000
_cell.length_c   1.000
_cell.angle_alpha   90.00
_cell.angle_beta   90.00
_cell.angle_gamma   90.00
#
_symmetry.space_group_name_H-M   'P 1'
#
loop_
_entity.id
_entity.type
_entity.pdbx_description
1 polymer ?
#
loop_
_entity_poly.entity_id
_entity_poly.type
_entity_poly.pdbx_seq_one_letter_code
_entity_poly.pdbx_strand_id
1 'polypeptide(L)'
;MTFVDTSGNIKYIDSSDSSPTTLLSSVSAKKDGIAVGTWQSSPVSVFFANNNDEDGLYRKSPGGERQLVNDFSTKLRAVIGIGDIDGDSSDEIAAVTNGQKIAVLDDDGSTYVSNQQPASSTGLAIGGVADYNGDGQERIAIVDGSNKPVLVGCGNNPGGEYKCNSKWGGTSTLSGAGQAKKAPFGKGNIDGDSQPELVYAENINSPAELYGVSVSGDTASDEAHVTRSDGTRIKVVVAKGVSEYVEPLSPSLLRRMLSTE
;
A
#
# COMPACT_ATOMS: atom_id res chain seq x y z
N MET A 1 -16.20 -2.75 -8.99
CA MET A 1 -15.71 -2.20 -7.71
C MET A 1 -16.05 -3.17 -6.59
N THR A 2 -15.09 -3.47 -5.71
CA THR A 2 -15.29 -4.28 -4.50
C THR A 2 -15.24 -3.38 -3.27
N PHE A 3 -16.12 -3.59 -2.29
CA PHE A 3 -16.17 -2.79 -1.06
C PHE A 3 -16.70 -3.60 0.13
N VAL A 4 -16.48 -3.10 1.34
CA VAL A 4 -17.05 -3.68 2.57
C VAL A 4 -18.29 -2.88 2.98
N ASP A 5 -19.44 -3.53 3.13
CA ASP A 5 -20.68 -2.86 3.55
C ASP A 5 -20.71 -2.55 5.06
N THR A 6 -21.77 -1.88 5.52
CA THR A 6 -21.94 -1.52 6.94
C THR A 6 -21.99 -2.72 7.89
N SER A 7 -22.33 -3.90 7.36
CA SER A 7 -22.41 -5.15 8.09
C SER A 7 -21.09 -5.95 8.05
N GLY A 8 -20.04 -5.42 7.41
CA GLY A 8 -18.75 -6.11 7.30
C GLY A 8 -18.74 -7.20 6.23
N ASN A 9 -19.73 -7.24 5.33
CA ASN A 9 -19.75 -8.14 4.19
C ASN A 9 -18.93 -7.54 3.05
N ILE A 10 -18.19 -8.38 2.32
CA ILE A 10 -17.53 -7.96 1.09
C ILE A 10 -18.55 -8.05 -0.04
N LYS A 11 -18.72 -6.96 -0.76
CA LYS A 11 -19.60 -6.79 -1.92
C LYS A 11 -18.76 -6.50 -3.14
N TYR A 12 -19.26 -6.87 -4.32
CA TYR A 12 -18.80 -6.31 -5.57
C TYR A 12 -19.98 -5.77 -6.37
N ILE A 13 -19.72 -4.76 -7.19
CA ILE A 13 -20.66 -4.22 -8.18
C ILE A 13 -19.88 -3.97 -9.47
N ASP A 14 -20.35 -4.50 -10.58
CA ASP A 14 -19.80 -4.20 -11.90
C ASP A 14 -20.63 -3.13 -12.65
N SER A 15 -20.20 -2.75 -13.85
CA SER A 15 -20.87 -1.71 -14.66
C SER A 15 -22.26 -2.11 -15.18
N SER A 16 -22.56 -3.41 -15.18
CA SER A 16 -23.83 -3.98 -15.62
C SER A 16 -24.80 -4.27 -14.47
N ASP A 17 -24.30 -4.31 -13.24
CA ASP A 17 -25.09 -4.55 -12.04
C ASP A 17 -25.97 -3.35 -11.67
N SER A 18 -27.27 -3.59 -11.47
CA SER A 18 -28.20 -2.59 -10.91
C SER A 18 -28.11 -2.48 -9.38
N SER A 19 -27.42 -3.42 -8.72
CA SER A 19 -27.26 -3.47 -7.27
C SER A 19 -26.04 -4.31 -6.87
N PRO A 20 -25.37 -4.02 -5.75
CA PRO A 20 -24.19 -4.79 -5.31
C PRO A 20 -24.48 -6.25 -4.98
N THR A 21 -23.62 -7.15 -5.45
CA THR A 21 -23.63 -8.59 -5.15
C THR A 21 -22.80 -8.89 -3.91
N THR A 22 -23.30 -9.75 -3.02
CA THR A 22 -22.54 -10.24 -1.84
C THR A 22 -21.50 -11.27 -2.25
N LEU A 23 -20.22 -10.93 -2.12
CA LEU A 23 -19.12 -11.86 -2.36
C LEU A 23 -18.86 -12.74 -1.14
N LEU A 24 -18.89 -12.14 0.05
CA LEU A 24 -18.71 -12.81 1.34
C LEU A 24 -19.62 -12.18 2.38
N SER A 25 -20.47 -13.00 3.00
CA SER A 25 -21.19 -12.65 4.23
C SER A 25 -20.46 -13.15 5.47
N SER A 26 -20.72 -12.55 6.63
CA SER A 26 -20.28 -13.05 7.95
C SER A 26 -18.76 -13.07 8.17
N VAL A 27 -17.97 -12.46 7.29
CA VAL A 27 -16.51 -12.28 7.47
C VAL A 27 -16.16 -11.16 8.43
N SER A 28 -17.14 -10.34 8.83
CA SER A 28 -16.94 -9.21 9.73
C SER A 28 -15.75 -8.34 9.29
N ALA A 29 -15.39 -8.28 8.00
CA ALA A 29 -14.11 -7.73 7.56
C ALA A 29 -13.94 -6.29 8.11
N LYS A 30 -12.74 -5.93 8.58
CA LYS A 30 -12.52 -4.51 8.94
C LYS A 30 -12.73 -3.70 7.67
N LYS A 31 -13.39 -2.56 7.83
CA LYS A 31 -13.57 -1.56 6.77
C LYS A 31 -12.24 -0.87 6.40
N ASP A 32 -11.15 -1.27 7.05
CA ASP A 32 -9.88 -0.57 7.06
C ASP A 32 -8.96 -0.98 5.90
N GLY A 33 -9.24 -2.06 5.15
CA GLY A 33 -8.54 -2.37 3.89
C GLY A 33 -8.72 -3.82 3.39
N ILE A 34 -8.95 -3.95 2.09
CA ILE A 34 -8.95 -5.19 1.31
C ILE A 34 -8.05 -5.01 0.09
N ALA A 35 -7.47 -6.09 -0.42
CA ALA A 35 -6.74 -6.07 -1.70
C ALA A 35 -7.45 -6.94 -2.72
N VAL A 36 -7.27 -6.64 -4.00
CA VAL A 36 -7.76 -7.44 -5.12
C VAL A 36 -6.61 -7.71 -6.07
N GLY A 37 -6.42 -8.97 -6.43
CA GLY A 37 -5.35 -9.35 -7.34
C GLY A 37 -5.16 -10.86 -7.39
N THR A 38 -3.99 -11.26 -7.85
CA THR A 38 -3.50 -12.64 -7.86
C THR A 38 -2.29 -12.74 -6.97
N TRP A 39 -2.06 -13.91 -6.37
CA TRP A 39 -0.84 -14.21 -5.63
C TRP A 39 -0.52 -15.70 -5.78
N GLN A 40 0.74 -16.04 -6.06
CA GLN A 40 1.18 -17.41 -6.36
C GLN A 40 0.26 -18.14 -7.36
N SER A 41 0.01 -17.54 -8.53
CA SER A 41 -0.85 -18.11 -9.60
C SER A 41 -2.31 -18.39 -9.19
N SER A 42 -2.79 -17.83 -8.09
CA SER A 42 -4.21 -17.94 -7.74
C SER A 42 -5.13 -17.24 -8.74
N PRO A 43 -6.40 -17.66 -8.86
CA PRO A 43 -7.39 -16.87 -9.57
C PRO A 43 -7.54 -15.50 -8.89
N VAL A 44 -7.93 -14.49 -9.66
CA VAL A 44 -8.23 -13.15 -9.15
C VAL A 44 -9.16 -13.26 -7.95
N SER A 45 -8.71 -12.76 -6.81
CA SER A 45 -9.36 -12.92 -5.51
C SER A 45 -9.38 -11.61 -4.75
N VAL A 46 -10.31 -11.51 -3.81
CA VAL A 46 -10.27 -10.49 -2.76
C VAL A 46 -9.51 -11.06 -1.57
N PHE A 47 -8.48 -10.37 -1.13
CA PHE A 47 -7.69 -10.68 0.05
C PHE A 47 -8.10 -9.77 1.21
N PHE A 48 -8.26 -10.35 2.40
CA PHE A 48 -8.79 -9.63 3.55
C PHE A 48 -8.32 -10.25 4.88
N ALA A 49 -8.29 -9.40 5.92
CA ALA A 49 -8.12 -9.84 7.30
C ALA A 49 -9.48 -10.19 7.91
N ASN A 50 -9.56 -11.33 8.61
CA ASN A 50 -10.78 -11.71 9.34
C ASN A 50 -10.78 -11.09 10.75
N ASN A 51 -11.96 -10.69 11.24
CA ASN A 51 -12.13 -10.01 12.53
C ASN A 51 -12.59 -10.88 13.68
N ASN A 52 -13.03 -12.11 13.42
CA ASN A 52 -13.67 -12.95 14.42
C ASN A 52 -12.69 -13.97 15.05
N ASP A 53 -11.53 -13.49 15.49
CA ASP A 53 -10.49 -14.27 16.20
C ASP A 53 -9.63 -15.24 15.37
N GLU A 54 -9.64 -15.12 14.05
CA GLU A 54 -8.68 -15.84 13.20
C GLU A 54 -7.47 -14.92 12.90
N ASP A 55 -6.26 -15.33 13.27
CA ASP A 55 -5.00 -14.58 13.07
C ASP A 55 -4.52 -14.59 11.60
N GLY A 56 -5.42 -14.94 10.67
CA GLY A 56 -5.12 -15.30 9.29
C GLY A 56 -5.42 -14.22 8.25
N LEU A 57 -4.64 -14.27 7.18
CA LEU A 57 -4.90 -13.64 5.90
C LEU A 57 -5.75 -14.59 5.05
N TYR A 58 -6.90 -14.12 4.56
CA TYR A 58 -7.81 -14.94 3.76
C TYR A 58 -7.94 -14.39 2.35
N ARG A 59 -8.33 -15.26 1.42
CA ARG A 59 -8.76 -14.87 0.09
C ARG A 59 -10.06 -15.55 -0.32
N LYS A 60 -10.74 -14.95 -1.29
CA LYS A 60 -11.84 -15.59 -2.01
C LYS A 60 -11.95 -15.08 -3.44
N SER A 61 -12.04 -16.01 -4.38
CA SER A 61 -12.35 -15.71 -5.78
C SER A 61 -13.88 -15.58 -6.02
N PRO A 62 -14.29 -14.90 -7.09
CA PRO A 62 -15.69 -14.92 -7.53
C PRO A 62 -16.20 -16.36 -7.68
N GLY A 63 -17.31 -16.70 -7.00
CA GLY A 63 -17.89 -18.05 -7.01
C GLY A 63 -17.09 -19.15 -6.28
N GLY A 64 -15.87 -18.87 -5.80
CA GLY A 64 -15.06 -19.82 -5.05
C GLY A 64 -15.35 -19.81 -3.54
N GLU A 65 -14.80 -20.81 -2.84
CA GLU A 65 -14.82 -20.90 -1.38
C GLU A 65 -13.79 -19.97 -0.73
N ARG A 66 -14.04 -19.60 0.53
CA ARG A 66 -13.07 -18.86 1.35
C ARG A 66 -11.85 -19.75 1.65
N GLN A 67 -10.65 -19.23 1.44
CA GLN A 67 -9.39 -19.92 1.70
C GLN A 67 -8.52 -19.13 2.68
N LEU A 68 -7.94 -19.82 3.66
CA LEU A 68 -6.81 -19.29 4.44
C LEU A 68 -5.58 -19.25 3.52
N VAL A 69 -4.93 -18.10 3.43
CA VAL A 69 -3.69 -17.91 2.67
C VAL A 69 -2.50 -18.19 3.59
N ASN A 70 -2.45 -17.53 4.75
CA ASN A 70 -1.44 -17.79 5.78
C ASN A 70 -1.89 -17.23 7.14
N ASP A 71 -1.27 -17.69 8.22
CA ASP A 71 -1.41 -17.14 9.56
C ASP A 71 -0.26 -16.18 9.89
N PHE A 72 -0.56 -15.14 10.67
CA PHE A 72 0.45 -14.27 11.24
C PHE A 72 0.56 -14.51 12.74
N SER A 73 1.75 -14.29 13.31
CA SER A 73 1.96 -14.30 14.77
C SER A 73 1.18 -13.20 15.51
N THR A 74 0.51 -12.31 14.78
CA THR A 74 -0.29 -11.21 15.30
C THR A 74 -1.53 -10.98 14.43
N LYS A 75 -2.64 -10.62 15.06
CA LYS A 75 -3.91 -10.33 14.36
C LYS A 75 -3.75 -9.24 13.31
N LEU A 76 -4.21 -9.54 12.10
CA LEU A 76 -4.32 -8.57 11.03
C LEU A 76 -5.56 -7.68 11.22
N ARG A 77 -5.43 -6.44 10.74
CA ARG A 77 -6.47 -5.41 10.71
C ARG A 77 -6.92 -5.13 9.28
N ALA A 78 -6.00 -5.13 8.32
CA ALA A 78 -6.31 -4.79 6.93
C ALA A 78 -5.32 -5.48 5.98
N VAL A 79 -5.72 -5.66 4.73
CA VAL A 79 -4.81 -5.98 3.62
C VAL A 79 -4.67 -4.74 2.77
N ILE A 80 -3.44 -4.35 2.48
CA ILE A 80 -3.09 -3.09 1.82
C ILE A 80 -3.01 -3.30 0.31
N GLY A 81 -2.34 -4.37 -0.11
CA GLY A 81 -2.03 -4.61 -1.52
C GLY A 81 -1.19 -5.86 -1.70
N ILE A 82 -0.95 -6.16 -2.97
CA ILE A 82 -0.13 -7.27 -3.45
C ILE A 82 0.87 -6.65 -4.42
N GLY A 83 2.13 -7.08 -4.37
CA GLY A 83 3.17 -6.55 -5.24
C GLY A 83 4.58 -6.96 -4.84
N ASP A 84 5.53 -6.71 -5.73
CA ASP A 84 6.98 -6.99 -5.56
C ASP A 84 7.61 -5.98 -4.59
N ILE A 85 7.42 -6.23 -3.29
CA ILE A 85 7.74 -5.29 -2.21
C ILE A 85 9.21 -5.36 -1.82
N ASP A 86 9.89 -6.49 -2.07
CA ASP A 86 11.31 -6.67 -1.80
C ASP A 86 12.23 -6.58 -3.02
N GLY A 87 11.67 -6.50 -4.23
CA GLY A 87 12.40 -6.28 -5.47
C GLY A 87 12.99 -7.56 -6.07
N ASP A 88 12.47 -8.73 -5.70
CA ASP A 88 12.95 -10.03 -6.19
C ASP A 88 12.19 -10.57 -7.42
N SER A 89 11.22 -9.80 -7.94
CA SER A 89 10.31 -10.15 -9.05
C SER A 89 9.19 -11.13 -8.72
N SER A 90 9.00 -11.48 -7.45
CA SER A 90 7.83 -12.18 -6.93
C SER A 90 6.87 -11.18 -6.28
N ASP A 91 5.60 -11.55 -6.14
CA ASP A 91 4.64 -10.70 -5.45
C ASP A 91 4.54 -11.11 -3.97
N GLU A 92 4.58 -10.15 -3.07
CA GLU A 92 4.27 -10.31 -1.65
C GLU A 92 2.89 -9.72 -1.32
N ILE A 93 2.35 -10.07 -0.16
CA ILE A 93 1.11 -9.47 0.35
C ILE A 93 1.42 -8.54 1.52
N ALA A 94 1.12 -7.26 1.35
CA ALA A 94 1.19 -6.26 2.41
C ALA A 94 -0.11 -6.17 3.21
N ALA A 95 0.03 -6.12 4.54
CA ALA A 95 -1.07 -6.01 5.49
C ALA A 95 -0.73 -5.03 6.63
N VAL A 96 -1.75 -4.68 7.42
CA VAL A 96 -1.60 -3.92 8.67
C VAL A 96 -2.08 -4.80 9.81
N THR A 97 -1.35 -4.84 10.91
CA THR A 97 -1.74 -5.54 12.14
C THR A 97 -2.73 -4.72 12.98
N ASN A 98 -3.41 -5.34 13.95
CA ASN A 98 -4.22 -4.59 14.93
C ASN A 98 -3.40 -3.60 15.77
N GLY A 99 -2.11 -3.89 15.96
CA GLY A 99 -1.13 -2.97 16.54
C GLY A 99 -0.68 -1.84 15.60
N GLN A 100 -1.30 -1.72 14.42
CA GLN A 100 -0.97 -0.72 13.38
C GLN A 100 0.46 -0.84 12.84
N LYS A 101 1.04 -2.03 12.83
CA LYS A 101 2.33 -2.26 12.17
C LYS A 101 2.12 -2.78 10.76
N ILE A 102 3.02 -2.45 9.85
CA ILE A 102 3.06 -3.09 8.53
C ILE A 102 3.54 -4.53 8.71
N ALA A 103 2.79 -5.46 8.13
CA ALA A 103 3.11 -6.87 8.03
C ALA A 103 3.19 -7.28 6.57
N VAL A 104 4.10 -8.20 6.24
CA VAL A 104 4.32 -8.72 4.89
C VAL A 104 4.29 -10.24 4.94
N LEU A 105 3.58 -10.85 3.98
CA LEU A 105 3.66 -12.26 3.66
C LEU A 105 4.48 -12.40 2.39
N ASP A 106 5.61 -13.09 2.51
CA ASP A 106 6.56 -13.32 1.43
C ASP A 106 6.10 -14.45 0.49
N ASP A 107 6.67 -14.52 -0.71
CA ASP A 107 6.36 -15.53 -1.71
C ASP A 107 6.73 -16.96 -1.25
N ASP A 108 7.70 -17.10 -0.36
CA ASP A 108 8.10 -18.37 0.27
C ASP A 108 7.17 -18.81 1.42
N GLY A 109 6.19 -17.97 1.77
CA GLY A 109 5.23 -18.19 2.85
C GLY A 109 5.71 -17.73 4.23
N SER A 110 6.90 -17.13 4.33
CA SER A 110 7.37 -16.51 5.57
C SER A 110 6.58 -15.21 5.85
N THR A 111 6.51 -14.83 7.13
CA THR A 111 5.82 -13.60 7.54
C THR A 111 6.74 -12.69 8.31
N TYR A 112 6.63 -11.39 8.05
CA TYR A 112 7.40 -10.36 8.71
C TYR A 112 6.49 -9.27 9.27
N VAL A 113 6.78 -8.80 10.47
CA VAL A 113 6.13 -7.62 11.06
C VAL A 113 7.19 -6.54 11.25
N SER A 114 7.03 -5.46 10.51
CA SER A 114 7.98 -4.35 10.52
C SER A 114 7.82 -3.45 11.75
N ASN A 115 8.76 -2.51 11.89
CA ASN A 115 8.61 -1.38 12.81
C ASN A 115 7.96 -0.15 12.15
N GLN A 116 7.58 -0.23 10.87
CA GLN A 116 6.84 0.83 10.19
C GLN A 116 5.37 0.78 10.59
N GLN A 117 4.77 1.96 10.75
CA GLN A 117 3.43 2.10 11.29
C GLN A 117 2.67 3.22 10.56
N PRO A 118 1.55 2.92 9.87
CA PRO A 118 0.61 3.96 9.48
C PRO A 118 0.02 4.61 10.73
N ALA A 119 -0.18 5.92 10.67
CA ALA A 119 -0.92 6.62 11.70
C ALA A 119 -2.40 6.25 11.70
N SER A 120 -3.06 6.45 12.85
CA SER A 120 -4.51 6.32 12.98
C SER A 120 -5.09 7.41 13.86
N SER A 121 -6.03 8.18 13.32
CA SER A 121 -6.89 9.09 14.09
C SER A 121 -8.37 8.99 13.67
N THR A 122 -8.65 8.72 12.40
CA THR A 122 -10.02 8.55 11.85
C THR A 122 -10.14 7.39 10.84
N GLY A 123 -9.05 6.66 10.60
CA GLY A 123 -8.92 5.52 9.69
C GLY A 123 -7.50 4.96 9.70
N LEU A 124 -7.20 3.94 8.89
CA LEU A 124 -5.81 3.55 8.61
C LEU A 124 -5.25 4.45 7.51
N ALA A 125 -4.15 5.13 7.78
CA ALA A 125 -3.55 6.04 6.81
C ALA A 125 -2.68 5.28 5.78
N ILE A 126 -3.33 4.48 4.93
CA ILE A 126 -2.72 3.61 3.92
C ILE A 126 -3.12 4.05 2.51
N GLY A 127 -2.21 3.88 1.55
CA GLY A 127 -2.33 4.32 0.15
C GLY A 127 -2.28 3.23 -0.92
N GLY A 128 -1.88 2.02 -0.54
CA GLY A 128 -1.69 0.89 -1.46
C GLY A 128 -0.22 0.60 -1.80
N VAL A 129 -0.02 -0.51 -2.51
CA VAL A 129 1.29 -1.00 -2.98
C VAL A 129 1.46 -0.64 -4.45
N ALA A 130 2.59 -0.04 -4.85
CA ALA A 130 2.94 0.21 -6.25
C ALA A 130 4.41 0.56 -6.43
N ASP A 131 4.95 0.40 -7.63
CA ASP A 131 6.22 1.05 -8.03
C ASP A 131 5.97 2.53 -8.31
N TYR A 132 6.10 3.37 -7.28
CA TYR A 132 5.85 4.81 -7.38
C TYR A 132 6.98 5.57 -8.09
N ASN A 133 8.22 5.04 -8.07
CA ASN A 133 9.42 5.76 -8.52
C ASN A 133 10.08 5.16 -9.78
N GLY A 134 9.57 4.04 -10.30
CA GLY A 134 10.07 3.42 -11.54
C GLY A 134 11.34 2.62 -11.34
N ASP A 135 11.67 2.23 -10.11
CA ASP A 135 12.88 1.45 -9.83
C ASP A 135 12.67 -0.07 -9.97
N GLY A 136 11.43 -0.49 -10.26
CA GLY A 136 11.05 -1.89 -10.41
C GLY A 136 10.69 -2.57 -9.10
N GLN A 137 10.87 -1.92 -7.94
CA GLN A 137 10.42 -2.42 -6.65
C GLN A 137 9.16 -1.66 -6.24
N GLU A 138 8.12 -2.37 -5.82
CA GLU A 138 6.90 -1.77 -5.32
C GLU A 138 7.04 -1.36 -3.85
N ARG A 139 6.41 -0.24 -3.47
CA ARG A 139 6.46 0.31 -2.12
C ARG A 139 5.07 0.34 -1.51
N ILE A 140 4.99 0.17 -0.19
CA ILE A 140 3.77 0.30 0.59
C ILE A 140 3.63 1.77 1.00
N ALA A 141 2.62 2.47 0.49
CA ALA A 141 2.39 3.86 0.83
C ALA A 141 1.60 4.01 2.14
N ILE A 142 2.12 4.80 3.08
CA ILE A 142 1.45 5.17 4.34
C ILE A 142 1.57 6.67 4.64
N VAL A 143 0.79 7.16 5.60
CA VAL A 143 1.08 8.41 6.33
C VAL A 143 1.50 8.08 7.75
N ASP A 144 2.62 8.63 8.19
CA ASP A 144 3.18 8.38 9.52
C ASP A 144 2.53 9.23 10.63
N GLY A 145 2.99 9.01 11.87
CA GLY A 145 2.55 9.76 13.05
C GLY A 145 2.78 11.27 12.97
N SER A 146 3.71 11.71 12.12
CA SER A 146 4.11 13.10 11.89
C SER A 146 3.40 13.72 10.68
N ASN A 147 2.33 13.10 10.18
CA ASN A 147 1.56 13.57 9.02
C ASN A 147 2.40 13.62 7.73
N LYS A 148 3.42 12.76 7.59
CA LYS A 148 4.23 12.66 6.38
C LYS A 148 3.88 11.42 5.57
N PRO A 149 3.71 11.54 4.23
CA PRO A 149 3.71 10.38 3.37
C PRO A 149 5.06 9.65 3.43
N VAL A 150 5.00 8.33 3.53
CA VAL A 150 6.17 7.44 3.56
C VAL A 150 5.93 6.31 2.56
N LEU A 151 6.93 6.04 1.73
CA LEU A 151 7.00 4.86 0.88
C LEU A 151 7.83 3.81 1.61
N VAL A 152 7.16 2.82 2.17
CA VAL A 152 7.81 1.72 2.89
C VAL A 152 8.22 0.65 1.88
N GLY A 153 9.52 0.45 1.72
CA GLY A 153 10.06 -0.69 0.98
C GLY A 153 10.76 -1.65 1.91
N CYS A 154 10.76 -2.91 1.49
CA CYS A 154 11.33 -4.01 2.25
C CYS A 154 12.44 -4.71 1.46
N GLY A 155 13.14 -5.63 2.10
CA GLY A 155 14.26 -6.30 1.49
C GLY A 155 15.05 -7.11 2.50
N ASN A 156 15.84 -8.03 1.97
CA ASN A 156 16.63 -8.94 2.76
C ASN A 156 17.94 -8.28 3.21
N ASN A 157 18.23 -8.36 4.51
CA ASN A 157 19.53 -8.01 5.02
C ASN A 157 20.57 -9.12 4.68
N PRO A 158 21.88 -8.90 4.89
CA PRO A 158 22.92 -9.88 4.54
C PRO A 158 22.85 -11.20 5.30
N GLY A 159 22.09 -11.23 6.40
CA GLY A 159 21.80 -12.44 7.17
C GLY A 159 20.58 -13.20 6.65
N GLY A 160 19.93 -12.74 5.57
CA GLY A 160 18.68 -13.30 5.04
C GLY A 160 17.44 -12.91 5.84
N GLU A 161 17.54 -11.93 6.75
CA GLU A 161 16.36 -11.47 7.47
C GLU A 161 15.67 -10.34 6.70
N TYR A 162 14.38 -10.52 6.46
CA TYR A 162 13.51 -9.50 5.89
C TYR A 162 13.45 -8.24 6.78
N LYS A 163 13.52 -7.06 6.16
CA LYS A 163 13.54 -5.75 6.83
C LYS A 163 12.83 -4.68 5.98
N CYS A 164 11.87 -3.99 6.58
CA CYS A 164 11.26 -2.79 5.97
C CYS A 164 11.85 -1.51 6.59
N ASN A 165 12.95 -1.04 6.02
CA ASN A 165 13.62 0.20 6.42
C ASN A 165 14.43 0.80 5.27
N SER A 166 14.99 2.00 5.50
CA SER A 166 15.77 2.73 4.49
C SER A 166 17.03 1.98 4.04
N LYS A 167 17.63 1.14 4.90
CA LYS A 167 18.89 0.48 4.62
C LYS A 167 18.75 -0.74 3.70
N TRP A 168 17.69 -1.53 3.87
CA TRP A 168 17.53 -2.82 3.19
C TRP A 168 16.39 -2.87 2.19
N GLY A 169 15.47 -1.91 2.20
CA GLY A 169 14.37 -1.83 1.23
C GLY A 169 14.07 -0.42 0.73
N GLY A 170 14.94 0.55 1.00
CA GLY A 170 14.76 1.91 0.48
C GLY A 170 13.53 2.63 1.01
N THR A 171 13.04 2.30 2.22
CA THR A 171 11.95 3.07 2.85
C THR A 171 12.30 4.57 2.90
N SER A 172 11.45 5.42 2.33
CA SER A 172 11.70 6.85 2.18
C SER A 172 10.54 7.69 2.71
N THR A 173 10.85 8.75 3.46
CA THR A 173 9.86 9.74 3.91
C THR A 173 9.85 10.90 2.94
N LEU A 174 8.68 11.22 2.39
CA LEU A 174 8.52 12.29 1.41
C LEU A 174 8.40 13.64 2.12
N SER A 175 9.51 14.14 2.66
CA SER A 175 9.52 15.33 3.51
C SER A 175 9.02 16.58 2.77
N GLY A 176 9.27 16.67 1.47
CA GLY A 176 8.82 17.75 0.57
C GLY A 176 7.34 17.70 0.18
N ALA A 177 6.63 16.61 0.49
CA ALA A 177 5.22 16.41 0.13
C ALA A 177 4.22 17.23 0.99
N GLY A 178 4.70 18.03 1.96
CA GLY A 178 3.81 18.78 2.86
C GLY A 178 3.26 17.91 4.00
N GLN A 179 2.00 18.12 4.40
CA GLN A 179 1.36 17.39 5.50
C GLN A 179 0.09 16.70 5.00
N ALA A 180 0.01 15.38 5.18
CA ALA A 180 -1.14 14.58 4.80
C ALA A 180 -2.05 14.31 6.01
N LYS A 181 -3.36 14.18 5.79
CA LYS A 181 -4.27 13.67 6.81
C LYS A 181 -3.98 12.21 7.11
N LYS A 182 -4.25 11.82 8.36
CA LYS A 182 -4.15 10.44 8.85
C LYS A 182 -5.41 9.65 8.46
N ALA A 183 -5.64 9.55 7.15
CA ALA A 183 -6.79 8.91 6.52
C ALA A 183 -6.33 8.08 5.31
N PRO A 184 -7.13 7.10 4.86
CA PRO A 184 -6.86 6.39 3.62
C PRO A 184 -6.70 7.36 2.45
N PHE A 185 -5.81 7.03 1.53
CA PHE A 185 -5.53 7.85 0.36
C PHE A 185 -5.36 6.98 -0.87
N GLY A 186 -5.38 7.61 -2.05
CA GLY A 186 -5.34 6.91 -3.33
C GLY A 186 -3.95 6.89 -3.95
N LYS A 187 -3.80 6.00 -4.92
CA LYS A 187 -2.75 6.05 -5.92
C LYS A 187 -3.37 6.19 -7.31
N GLY A 188 -2.69 6.86 -8.23
CA GLY A 188 -3.14 6.92 -9.63
C GLY A 188 -2.20 7.74 -10.50
N ASN A 189 -2.10 7.37 -11.76
CA ASN A 189 -1.34 8.10 -12.79
C ASN A 189 -2.12 9.38 -13.17
N ILE A 190 -1.88 10.47 -12.45
CA ILE A 190 -2.54 11.76 -12.61
C ILE A 190 -1.77 12.69 -13.54
N ASP A 191 -0.47 12.46 -13.78
CA ASP A 191 0.35 13.29 -14.67
C ASP A 191 0.62 12.65 -16.05
N GLY A 192 0.30 11.37 -16.22
CA GLY A 192 0.34 10.66 -17.49
C GLY A 192 1.65 9.94 -17.78
N ASP A 193 2.60 9.88 -16.84
CA ASP A 193 3.92 9.26 -17.05
C ASP A 193 3.91 7.72 -16.97
N SER A 194 2.77 7.12 -16.61
CA SER A 194 2.55 5.67 -16.41
C SER A 194 2.99 5.14 -15.04
N GLN A 195 3.60 5.99 -14.21
CA GLN A 195 3.80 5.74 -12.80
C GLN A 195 2.59 6.27 -12.00
N PRO A 196 2.31 5.69 -10.82
CA PRO A 196 1.24 6.17 -9.97
C PRO A 196 1.74 7.26 -9.02
N GLU A 197 0.97 8.33 -8.87
CA GLU A 197 1.19 9.35 -7.86
C GLU A 197 0.38 9.04 -6.59
N LEU A 198 0.86 9.56 -5.46
CA LEU A 198 0.10 9.57 -4.21
C LEU A 198 -0.94 10.69 -4.27
N VAL A 199 -2.21 10.39 -4.00
CA VAL A 199 -3.29 11.39 -3.95
C VAL A 199 -3.97 11.36 -2.58
N TYR A 200 -3.74 12.39 -1.76
CA TYR A 200 -4.22 12.45 -0.38
C TYR A 200 -4.83 13.80 -0.01
N ALA A 201 -5.64 13.84 1.04
CA ALA A 201 -6.11 15.07 1.63
C ALA A 201 -5.01 15.73 2.48
N GLU A 202 -4.74 17.01 2.30
CA GLU A 202 -3.75 17.73 3.11
C GLU A 202 -4.24 18.05 4.54
N ASN A 203 -3.30 18.30 5.46
CA ASN A 203 -3.54 18.56 6.89
C ASN A 203 -3.08 19.95 7.37
N ILE A 204 -3.12 20.94 6.50
CA ILE A 204 -2.80 22.36 6.76
C ILE A 204 -4.02 23.28 6.64
N ASN A 205 -5.00 23.00 5.76
CA ASN A 205 -6.19 23.84 5.59
C ASN A 205 -7.49 23.20 6.09
N SER A 206 -8.51 24.03 6.25
CA SER A 206 -9.89 23.64 6.55
C SER A 206 -10.88 24.48 5.71
N PRO A 207 -11.63 23.88 4.76
CA PRO A 207 -11.61 22.46 4.40
C PRO A 207 -10.27 22.04 3.78
N ALA A 208 -9.94 20.75 3.90
CA ALA A 208 -8.73 20.21 3.32
C ALA A 208 -8.85 20.09 1.79
N GLU A 209 -7.74 20.34 1.10
CA GLU A 209 -7.59 20.16 -0.35
C GLU A 209 -6.99 18.78 -0.68
N LEU A 210 -7.06 18.39 -1.96
CA LEU A 210 -6.41 17.18 -2.46
C LEU A 210 -5.03 17.53 -3.04
N TYR A 211 -4.01 16.80 -2.59
CA TYR A 211 -2.63 16.93 -3.01
C TYR A 211 -2.21 15.69 -3.79
N GLY A 212 -1.44 15.91 -4.86
CA GLY A 212 -0.81 14.88 -5.68
C GLY A 212 0.70 14.93 -5.49
N VAL A 213 1.36 13.79 -5.34
CA VAL A 213 2.82 13.73 -5.24
C VAL A 213 3.35 12.69 -6.18
N SER A 214 4.12 13.17 -7.17
CA SER A 214 4.98 12.34 -8.01
C SER A 214 6.36 12.18 -7.37
N VAL A 215 6.88 10.96 -7.50
CA VAL A 215 8.22 10.57 -7.04
C VAL A 215 9.06 9.93 -8.16
N SER A 216 8.52 9.81 -9.38
CA SER A 216 9.14 9.21 -10.57
C SER A 216 10.25 10.07 -11.21
N GLY A 217 10.61 11.22 -10.62
CA GLY A 217 11.71 12.07 -11.09
C GLY A 217 11.40 12.88 -12.35
N ASP A 218 10.28 12.62 -13.01
CA ASP A 218 9.79 13.42 -14.13
C ASP A 218 9.25 14.77 -13.67
N THR A 219 9.29 15.75 -14.57
CA THR A 219 8.70 17.05 -14.33
C THR A 219 7.19 16.88 -14.22
N ALA A 220 6.69 16.70 -13.00
CA ALA A 220 5.32 17.00 -12.65
C ALA A 220 4.91 18.28 -13.39
N SER A 221 3.94 18.19 -14.30
CA SER A 221 3.32 19.41 -14.83
C SER A 221 2.78 20.18 -13.62
N ASP A 222 3.01 21.49 -13.56
CA ASP A 222 2.65 22.35 -12.41
C ASP A 222 1.13 22.38 -12.09
N GLU A 223 0.33 21.61 -12.84
CA GLU A 223 -1.13 21.62 -12.82
C GLU A 223 -1.76 20.26 -13.16
N ALA A 224 -1.73 19.30 -12.23
CA ALA A 224 -2.63 18.15 -12.32
C ALA A 224 -4.06 18.54 -11.92
N HIS A 225 -5.06 17.95 -12.58
CA HIS A 225 -6.47 18.25 -12.34
C HIS A 225 -7.30 16.98 -12.37
N VAL A 226 -8.20 16.81 -11.39
CA VAL A 226 -9.29 15.83 -11.48
C VAL A 226 -10.49 16.51 -12.14
N THR A 227 -10.98 15.95 -13.25
CA THR A 227 -12.17 16.49 -13.94
C THR A 227 -13.43 15.77 -13.46
N ARG A 228 -14.40 16.52 -12.92
CA ARG A 228 -15.71 16.01 -12.51
C ARG A 228 -16.58 15.67 -13.74
N SER A 229 -17.63 14.87 -13.52
CA SER A 229 -18.61 14.53 -14.57
C SER A 229 -19.36 15.75 -15.13
N ASP A 230 -19.42 16.85 -14.37
CA ASP A 230 -19.96 18.14 -14.80
C ASP A 230 -18.94 19.02 -15.56
N GLY A 231 -17.72 18.52 -15.80
CA GLY A 231 -16.64 19.24 -16.47
C GLY A 231 -15.81 20.15 -15.56
N THR A 232 -16.15 20.27 -14.27
CA THR A 232 -15.38 21.09 -13.33
C THR A 232 -14.04 20.45 -13.01
N ARG A 233 -12.96 21.24 -13.04
CA ARG A 233 -11.62 20.79 -12.65
C ARG A 233 -11.36 21.07 -11.18
N ILE A 234 -10.94 20.03 -10.44
CA ILE A 234 -10.35 20.16 -9.09
C ILE A 234 -8.86 20.30 -9.30
N LYS A 235 -8.29 21.43 -8.89
CA LYS A 235 -6.84 21.61 -8.89
C LYS A 235 -6.23 20.61 -7.91
N VAL A 236 -5.32 19.78 -8.40
CA VAL A 236 -4.46 18.95 -7.57
C VAL A 236 -3.16 19.72 -7.45
N VAL A 237 -2.79 20.10 -6.23
CA VAL A 237 -1.47 20.69 -6.01
C VAL A 237 -0.46 19.56 -6.17
N VAL A 238 0.34 19.63 -7.24
CA VAL A 238 1.43 18.67 -7.45
C VAL A 238 2.67 19.20 -6.77
N ALA A 239 3.06 18.57 -5.65
CA ALA A 239 4.33 18.89 -5.00
C ALA A 239 5.39 17.88 -5.44
N LYS A 240 6.59 18.35 -5.79
CA LYS A 240 7.73 17.45 -6.02
C LYS A 240 8.08 16.73 -4.73
N GLY A 241 7.93 15.41 -4.73
CA GLY A 241 8.46 14.56 -3.67
C GLY A 241 9.98 14.49 -3.81
N VAL A 242 10.73 15.40 -3.18
CA VAL A 242 12.18 15.24 -3.07
C VAL A 242 12.43 14.10 -2.08
N SER A 243 12.76 12.92 -2.59
CA SER A 243 13.35 11.82 -1.83
C SER A 243 14.86 11.95 -1.89
N GLU A 244 15.54 11.99 -0.74
CA GLU A 244 16.94 11.54 -0.69
C GLU A 244 16.90 10.02 -0.86
N TYR A 245 16.90 9.55 -2.11
CA TYR A 245 17.06 8.13 -2.41
C TYR A 245 18.47 7.72 -1.99
N VAL A 246 18.56 6.88 -0.96
CA VAL A 246 19.80 6.21 -0.59
C VAL A 246 19.76 4.86 -1.30
N GLU A 247 20.62 4.65 -2.29
CA GLU A 247 20.71 3.35 -2.97
C GLU A 247 20.92 2.25 -1.91
N PRO A 248 20.09 1.19 -1.88
CA PRO A 248 20.40 0.02 -1.07
C PRO A 248 21.76 -0.54 -1.53
N LEU A 249 22.57 -0.98 -0.58
CA LEU A 249 23.90 -1.52 -0.88
C LEU A 249 23.74 -2.72 -1.81
N SER A 250 24.21 -2.59 -3.06
CA SER A 250 24.18 -3.71 -3.98
C SER A 250 24.98 -4.91 -3.43
N PRO A 251 24.61 -6.16 -3.77
CA PRO A 251 25.36 -7.34 -3.35
C PRO A 251 26.86 -7.27 -3.73
N SER A 252 27.19 -6.55 -4.81
CA SER A 252 28.57 -6.34 -5.28
C SER A 252 29.34 -5.29 -4.45
N LEU A 253 28.68 -4.24 -3.97
CA LEU A 253 29.26 -3.27 -3.03
C LEU A 253 29.51 -3.89 -1.66
N LEU A 254 28.60 -4.75 -1.20
CA LEU A 254 28.72 -5.45 0.07
C LEU A 254 29.92 -6.42 0.09
N ARG A 255 30.15 -7.14 -1.01
CA ARG A 255 31.29 -8.05 -1.17
C ARG A 255 32.63 -7.31 -1.17
N ARG A 256 32.65 -6.05 -1.62
CA ARG A 256 33.84 -5.20 -1.70
C ARG A 256 34.20 -4.54 -0.37
N MET A 257 33.22 -4.30 0.49
CA MET A 257 33.44 -3.81 1.87
C MET A 257 33.89 -4.92 2.83
N LEU A 258 33.48 -6.17 2.58
CA LEU A 258 33.91 -7.35 3.37
C LEU A 258 35.27 -7.92 2.95
N SER A 259 35.87 -7.42 1.85
CA SER A 259 37.22 -7.84 1.40
C SER A 259 38.32 -6.85 1.80
N THR A 260 38.00 -5.84 2.61
CA THR A 260 38.96 -4.90 3.18
C THR A 260 38.97 -5.03 4.70
N GLU A 261 39.29 -6.23 5.17
CA GLU A 261 39.94 -6.50 6.47
C GLU A 261 41.03 -7.56 6.27
#